data_AF-A0AB35T0H5-F1
#
_entry.id   AF-A0AB35T0H5-F1
#
_cell.length_a   1.000
_cell.length_b   1.000
_cell.length_c   1.000
_cell.angle_alpha   90.00
_cell.angle_beta   90.00
_cell.angle_gamma   90.00
#
_symmetry.space_group_name_H-M   'P 1'
#
loop_
_entity.id
_entity.type
_entity.pdbx_description
1 polymer ?
#
loop_
_entity_poly.entity_id
_entity_poly.type
_entity_poly.pdbx_seq_one_letter_code
_entity_poly.pdbx_strand_id
1 'polypeptide(L)'
;MMRGRVPRLRASSFVPVVQEVSPEDAWGLPELGEAVLHWTGGEGEAGEWISETRREWGNCGFKLSRGEECLGFVLFGPPGRLPGSLDYPFEACSAACSAPDEGALLACLAGDGRTAKRLLVRMLRDLRGRGVRRVEAIASDGARRNHAATGTLLRAGWRPVDRALFCGRFYTLLELDLAGTVETGERARTFIGQVGQVRLPQLGRREAPGALAARTLDEVRLAFEESSPGERGC
;
A
#
# COMPACT_ATOMS: atom_id res chain seq x y z
N MET A 1 -42.88 -21.64 -34.01
CA MET A 1 -42.60 -20.46 -33.16
C MET A 1 -41.74 -20.89 -31.98
N MET A 2 -40.44 -20.64 -32.02
CA MET A 2 -39.55 -20.89 -30.88
C MET A 2 -39.46 -19.63 -30.03
N ARG A 3 -39.96 -19.68 -28.80
CA ARG A 3 -39.75 -18.62 -27.80
C ARG A 3 -38.30 -18.70 -27.33
N GLY A 4 -37.45 -17.82 -27.85
CA GLY A 4 -36.09 -17.63 -27.37
C GLY A 4 -36.11 -17.27 -25.89
N ARG A 5 -35.36 -18.03 -25.09
CA ARG A 5 -35.16 -17.78 -23.66
C ARG A 5 -34.28 -16.53 -23.56
N VAL A 6 -34.87 -15.39 -23.19
CA VAL A 6 -34.11 -14.16 -22.92
C VAL A 6 -33.14 -14.45 -21.77
N PRO A 7 -31.82 -14.26 -21.94
CA PRO A 7 -30.86 -14.44 -20.86
C PRO A 7 -31.25 -13.51 -19.71
N ARG A 8 -31.45 -14.05 -18.51
CA ARG A 8 -31.62 -13.21 -17.32
C ARG A 8 -30.29 -12.49 -17.09
N LEU A 9 -30.24 -11.20 -17.42
CA LEU A 9 -29.20 -10.30 -16.93
C LEU A 9 -29.19 -10.43 -15.40
N ARG A 10 -28.11 -10.99 -14.84
CA ARG A 10 -27.91 -11.00 -13.39
C ARG A 10 -27.91 -9.53 -12.97
N ALA A 11 -28.85 -9.16 -12.10
CA ALA A 11 -28.84 -7.83 -11.51
C ALA A 11 -27.50 -7.64 -10.77
N SER A 12 -26.70 -6.69 -11.24
CA SER A 12 -25.49 -6.25 -10.54
C SER A 12 -25.86 -5.90 -9.11
N SER A 13 -25.24 -6.56 -8.12
CA SER A 13 -25.47 -6.22 -6.73
C SER A 13 -24.89 -4.82 -6.47
N PHE A 14 -25.76 -3.86 -6.13
CA PHE A 14 -25.35 -2.50 -5.76
C PHE A 14 -24.54 -2.44 -4.44
N VAL A 15 -24.47 -3.55 -3.71
CA VAL A 15 -23.71 -3.67 -2.46
C VAL A 15 -22.24 -3.96 -2.79
N PRO A 16 -21.30 -3.11 -2.35
CA PRO A 16 -19.88 -3.39 -2.50
C PRO A 16 -19.48 -4.62 -1.67
N VAL A 17 -18.76 -5.54 -2.31
CA VAL A 17 -18.29 -6.79 -1.70
C VAL A 17 -16.76 -6.77 -1.65
N VAL A 18 -16.19 -7.13 -0.51
CA VAL A 18 -14.74 -7.35 -0.39
C VAL A 18 -14.47 -8.81 -0.73
N GLN A 19 -13.60 -9.03 -1.72
CA GLN A 19 -13.17 -10.35 -2.17
C GLN A 19 -11.65 -10.44 -2.08
N GLU A 20 -11.12 -11.65 -1.97
CA GLU A 20 -9.69 -11.86 -2.11
C GLU A 20 -9.25 -11.61 -3.55
N VAL A 21 -8.01 -11.15 -3.72
CA VAL A 21 -7.40 -11.00 -5.04
C VAL A 21 -7.04 -12.37 -5.59
N SER A 22 -7.46 -12.64 -6.82
CA SER A 22 -7.21 -13.88 -7.53
C SER A 22 -6.15 -13.69 -8.63
N PRO A 23 -5.50 -14.75 -9.14
CA PRO A 23 -4.56 -14.64 -10.26
C PRO A 23 -5.18 -13.95 -11.49
N GLU A 24 -6.46 -14.19 -11.75
CA GLU A 24 -7.18 -13.58 -12.86
C GLU A 24 -7.39 -12.06 -12.70
N ASP A 25 -7.30 -11.54 -11.48
CA ASP A 25 -7.38 -10.10 -11.24
C ASP A 25 -6.14 -9.36 -11.73
N ALA A 26 -4.98 -10.02 -11.85
CA ALA A 26 -3.76 -9.38 -12.35
C ALA A 26 -3.90 -8.89 -13.79
N TRP A 27 -4.62 -9.63 -14.64
CA TRP A 27 -4.91 -9.20 -16.01
C TRP A 27 -6.22 -8.39 -16.10
N GLY A 28 -7.19 -8.66 -15.22
CA GLY A 28 -8.45 -7.92 -15.18
C GLY A 28 -8.35 -6.50 -14.60
N LEU A 29 -7.30 -6.22 -13.82
CA LEU A 29 -7.05 -4.94 -13.15
C LEU A 29 -5.61 -4.49 -13.42
N PRO A 30 -5.34 -3.70 -14.48
CA PRO A 30 -3.98 -3.30 -14.85
C PRO A 30 -3.19 -2.66 -13.70
N GLU A 31 -3.83 -1.81 -12.89
CA GLU A 31 -3.19 -1.16 -11.73
C GLU A 31 -2.72 -2.16 -10.66
N LEU A 32 -3.40 -3.29 -10.51
CA LEU A 32 -2.98 -4.37 -9.61
C LEU A 32 -1.77 -5.12 -10.20
N GLY A 33 -1.82 -5.45 -11.49
CA GLY A 33 -0.71 -6.09 -12.18
C GLY A 33 0.56 -5.25 -12.13
N GLU A 34 0.45 -3.95 -12.42
CA GLU A 34 1.55 -2.98 -12.32
C GLU A 34 2.11 -2.88 -10.89
N ALA A 35 1.23 -2.87 -9.87
CA ALA A 35 1.68 -2.88 -8.48
C ALA A 35 2.43 -4.18 -8.14
N VAL A 36 1.94 -5.35 -8.55
CA VAL A 36 2.64 -6.62 -8.31
C VAL A 36 4.01 -6.60 -8.98
N LEU A 37 4.10 -6.21 -10.25
CA LEU A 37 5.37 -6.15 -10.98
C LEU A 37 6.35 -5.16 -10.33
N HIS A 38 5.87 -3.99 -9.91
CA HIS A 38 6.69 -3.00 -9.18
C HIS A 38 7.34 -3.62 -7.94
N TRP A 39 6.58 -4.33 -7.11
CA TRP A 39 7.08 -4.86 -5.85
C TRP A 39 7.87 -6.16 -5.98
N THR A 40 7.72 -6.87 -7.09
CA THR A 40 8.44 -8.12 -7.38
C THR A 40 9.70 -7.90 -8.21
N GLY A 41 10.00 -6.66 -8.59
CA GLY A 41 11.12 -6.35 -9.49
C GLY A 41 10.86 -6.71 -10.96
N GLY A 42 9.59 -6.99 -11.30
CA GLY A 42 9.17 -7.39 -12.65
C GLY A 42 9.57 -8.81 -13.04
N GLU A 43 9.98 -9.64 -12.07
CA GLU A 43 10.30 -11.05 -12.33
C GLU A 43 9.02 -11.89 -12.42
N GLY A 44 8.80 -12.54 -13.56
CA GLY A 44 7.66 -13.43 -13.79
C GLY A 44 6.34 -12.71 -14.09
N GLU A 45 5.25 -13.46 -14.09
CA GLU A 45 3.91 -12.91 -14.30
C GLU A 45 3.22 -12.56 -12.97
N ALA A 46 2.51 -11.44 -12.92
CA ALA A 46 1.81 -11.01 -11.71
C ALA A 46 0.77 -12.05 -11.21
N GLY A 47 0.08 -12.72 -12.13
CA GLY A 47 -0.87 -13.79 -11.78
C GLY A 47 -0.19 -15.02 -11.17
N GLU A 48 1.00 -15.39 -11.67
CA GLU A 48 1.81 -16.47 -11.13
C GLU A 48 2.28 -16.14 -9.71
N TRP A 49 2.84 -14.95 -9.50
CA TRP A 49 3.23 -14.50 -8.16
C TRP A 49 2.06 -14.53 -7.16
N ILE A 50 0.86 -14.09 -7.56
CA ILE A 50 -0.35 -14.16 -6.72
C ILE A 50 -0.67 -15.61 -6.36
N SER A 51 -0.62 -16.52 -7.33
CA SER A 51 -0.91 -17.95 -7.14
C SER A 51 0.07 -18.61 -6.17
N GLU A 52 1.38 -18.40 -6.39
CA GLU A 52 2.43 -18.99 -5.56
C GLU A 52 2.43 -18.44 -4.14
N THR A 53 2.33 -17.11 -4.01
CA THR A 53 2.26 -16.45 -2.69
C THR A 53 1.04 -16.94 -1.92
N ARG A 54 -0.11 -17.06 -2.59
CA ARG A 54 -1.34 -17.59 -1.99
C ARG A 54 -1.17 -19.02 -1.49
N ARG A 55 -0.50 -19.87 -2.27
CA ARG A 55 -0.28 -21.28 -1.91
C ARG A 55 0.61 -21.42 -0.67
N GLU A 56 1.60 -20.54 -0.51
CA GLU A 56 2.64 -20.70 0.50
C GLU A 56 2.43 -19.85 1.75
N TRP A 57 1.81 -18.67 1.62
CA TRP A 57 1.62 -17.71 2.70
C TRP A 57 0.14 -17.37 2.96
N GLY A 58 -0.76 -17.84 2.10
CA GLY A 58 -2.18 -17.47 2.11
C GLY A 58 -2.44 -16.19 1.34
N ASN A 59 -3.69 -15.71 1.40
CA ASN A 59 -4.15 -14.57 0.61
C ASN A 59 -3.21 -13.35 0.70
N CYS A 60 -2.89 -12.74 -0.45
CA CYS A 60 -1.95 -11.62 -0.61
C CYS A 60 -2.64 -10.31 -1.03
N GLY A 61 -3.98 -10.27 -1.05
CA GLY A 61 -4.68 -9.04 -1.37
C GLY A 61 -6.19 -9.11 -1.18
N PHE A 62 -6.82 -7.93 -1.14
CA PHE A 62 -8.27 -7.83 -1.23
C PHE A 62 -8.64 -6.80 -2.29
N LYS A 63 -9.73 -7.04 -3.00
CA LYS A 63 -10.40 -6.05 -3.85
C LYS A 63 -11.78 -5.75 -3.31
N LEU A 64 -12.24 -4.51 -3.47
CA LEU A 64 -13.60 -4.11 -3.19
C LEU A 64 -14.30 -3.87 -4.52
N SER A 65 -15.31 -4.67 -4.85
CA SER A 65 -16.02 -4.60 -6.12
C SER A 65 -17.50 -4.31 -5.94
N ARG A 66 -18.11 -3.66 -6.92
CA ARG A 66 -19.56 -3.45 -7.04
C ARG A 66 -20.00 -3.94 -8.41
N GLY A 67 -20.57 -5.15 -8.44
CA GLY A 67 -20.74 -5.86 -9.71
C GLY A 67 -19.37 -6.17 -10.33
N GLU A 68 -19.16 -5.77 -11.57
CA GLU A 68 -17.90 -5.96 -12.30
C GLU A 68 -16.90 -4.79 -12.10
N GLU A 69 -17.34 -3.70 -11.47
CA GLU A 69 -16.49 -2.54 -11.21
C GLU A 69 -15.62 -2.77 -9.97
N CYS A 70 -14.29 -2.64 -10.09
CA CYS A 70 -13.38 -2.59 -8.95
C CYS A 70 -13.27 -1.15 -8.43
N LEU A 71 -13.59 -0.95 -7.16
CA LEU A 71 -13.51 0.35 -6.48
C LEU A 71 -12.13 0.61 -5.88
N GLY A 72 -11.31 -0.43 -5.72
CA GLY A 72 -9.97 -0.37 -5.15
C GLY A 72 -9.49 -1.72 -4.67
N PHE A 73 -8.21 -1.80 -4.35
CA PHE A 73 -7.56 -3.02 -3.89
C PHE A 73 -6.45 -2.72 -2.87
N VAL A 74 -6.06 -3.75 -2.14
CA VAL A 74 -4.90 -3.76 -1.26
C VAL A 74 -4.04 -4.96 -1.59
N LEU A 75 -2.74 -4.74 -1.71
CA LEU A 75 -1.73 -5.76 -1.99
C LEU A 75 -0.77 -5.81 -0.80
N PHE A 76 -0.52 -7.01 -0.28
CA PHE A 76 0.36 -7.22 0.84
C PHE A 76 0.96 -8.63 0.80
N GLY A 77 2.09 -8.83 1.46
CA GLY A 77 2.75 -10.13 1.44
C GLY A 77 3.92 -10.22 2.41
N PRO A 78 4.58 -11.38 2.45
CA PRO A 78 5.82 -11.51 3.19
C PRO A 78 6.92 -10.69 2.49
N PRO A 79 7.79 -9.97 3.23
CA PRO A 79 8.83 -9.14 2.64
C PRO A 79 9.75 -9.88 1.67
N GLY A 80 10.07 -11.15 1.95
CA GLY A 80 10.89 -11.99 1.07
C GLY A 80 10.29 -12.27 -0.31
N ARG A 81 9.00 -12.00 -0.51
CA ARG A 81 8.33 -12.06 -1.82
C ARG A 81 8.10 -10.69 -2.46
N LEU A 82 8.57 -9.63 -1.82
CA LEU A 82 8.43 -8.25 -2.27
C LEU A 82 9.83 -7.60 -2.33
N PRO A 83 10.76 -8.12 -3.15
CA PRO A 83 12.14 -7.65 -3.23
C PRO A 83 12.26 -6.17 -3.62
N GLY A 84 11.27 -5.59 -4.30
CA GLY A 84 11.25 -4.15 -4.62
C GLY A 84 11.23 -3.24 -3.38
N SER A 85 11.00 -3.79 -2.18
CA SER A 85 11.20 -3.05 -0.93
C SER A 85 12.66 -2.71 -0.63
N LEU A 86 13.60 -3.49 -1.18
CA LEU A 86 15.04 -3.30 -0.99
C LEU A 86 15.60 -2.14 -1.83
N ASP A 87 14.86 -1.67 -2.83
CA ASP A 87 15.26 -0.52 -3.65
C ASP A 87 15.20 0.80 -2.88
N TYR A 88 14.44 0.83 -1.79
CA TYR A 88 14.26 2.04 -0.99
C TYR A 88 15.39 2.20 0.04
N PRO A 89 15.88 3.44 0.26
CA PRO A 89 17.00 3.70 1.15
C PRO A 89 16.57 3.73 2.63
N PHE A 90 15.87 2.70 3.09
CA PHE A 90 15.42 2.55 4.47
C PHE A 90 16.21 1.43 5.14
N GLU A 91 17.20 1.77 5.96
CA GLU A 91 17.99 0.78 6.70
C GLU A 91 17.13 -0.10 7.62
N ALA A 92 16.02 0.45 8.12
CA ALA A 92 15.07 -0.26 8.98
C ALA A 92 14.11 -1.17 8.18
N CYS A 93 13.90 -0.90 6.89
CA CYS A 93 13.07 -1.75 6.05
C CYS A 93 13.85 -3.05 5.79
N SER A 94 13.27 -4.19 6.21
CA SER A 94 13.86 -5.55 6.27
C SER A 94 14.32 -6.04 7.66
N ALA A 95 14.65 -5.17 8.62
CA ALA A 95 15.09 -5.62 9.94
C ALA A 95 13.94 -6.13 10.82
N ALA A 96 12.78 -5.49 10.73
CA ALA A 96 11.61 -5.75 11.59
C ALA A 96 10.70 -6.90 11.12
N CYS A 97 10.92 -7.43 9.91
CA CYS A 97 10.11 -8.49 9.31
C CYS A 97 10.98 -9.66 8.80
N SER A 98 12.11 -9.91 9.47
CA SER A 98 13.12 -10.90 9.08
C SER A 98 12.70 -12.35 9.34
N ALA A 99 11.64 -12.59 10.14
CA ALA A 99 11.00 -13.88 10.29
C ALA A 99 9.61 -13.93 9.58
N PRO A 100 9.28 -15.02 8.87
CA PRO A 100 8.05 -15.14 8.09
C PRO A 100 6.75 -15.10 8.92
N ASP A 101 6.84 -15.37 10.23
CA ASP A 101 5.71 -15.33 11.18
C ASP A 101 5.58 -13.99 11.93
N GLU A 102 6.50 -13.04 11.72
CA GLU A 102 6.59 -11.83 12.54
C GLU A 102 6.03 -10.57 11.86
N GLY A 103 6.06 -10.50 10.53
CA GLY A 103 5.74 -9.27 9.81
C GLY A 103 5.14 -9.46 8.41
N ALA A 104 4.37 -8.48 7.96
CA ALA A 104 3.89 -8.36 6.59
C ALA A 104 4.21 -6.97 6.03
N LEU A 105 4.42 -6.89 4.72
CA LEU A 105 4.58 -5.61 4.02
C LEU A 105 3.27 -5.28 3.29
N LEU A 106 2.70 -4.11 3.58
CA LEU A 106 1.68 -3.48 2.77
C LEU A 106 2.38 -2.82 1.57
N ALA A 107 2.20 -3.44 0.40
CA ALA A 107 2.82 -3.04 -0.84
C ALA A 107 2.03 -1.91 -1.52
N CYS A 108 0.72 -2.09 -1.69
CA CYS A 108 -0.12 -1.12 -2.38
C CYS A 108 -1.50 -0.99 -1.75
N LEU A 109 -2.05 0.23 -1.77
CA LEU A 109 -3.42 0.52 -1.35
C LEU A 109 -4.05 1.52 -2.31
N ALA A 110 -4.97 1.02 -3.14
CA ALA A 110 -5.71 1.79 -4.12
C ALA A 110 -7.19 1.95 -3.73
N GLY A 111 -7.81 3.02 -4.22
CA GLY A 111 -9.20 3.36 -3.97
C GLY A 111 -9.38 4.61 -3.12
N ASP A 112 -10.61 5.13 -3.11
CA ASP A 112 -10.96 6.32 -2.32
C ASP A 112 -10.85 6.08 -0.81
N GLY A 113 -10.95 7.16 -0.01
CA GLY A 113 -10.76 7.06 1.44
C GLY A 113 -11.70 6.07 2.14
N ARG A 114 -12.91 5.84 1.62
CA ARG A 114 -13.86 4.87 2.18
C ARG A 114 -13.47 3.45 1.81
N THR A 115 -13.08 3.23 0.56
CA THR A 115 -12.65 1.95 0.02
C THR A 115 -11.34 1.50 0.65
N ALA A 116 -10.34 2.38 0.66
CA ALA A 116 -9.05 2.17 1.32
C ALA A 116 -9.23 1.77 2.80
N LYS A 117 -10.10 2.47 3.54
CA LYS A 117 -10.39 2.12 4.94
C LYS A 117 -11.00 0.73 5.08
N ARG A 118 -11.95 0.34 4.22
CA ARG A 118 -12.59 -0.99 4.27
C ARG A 118 -11.58 -2.10 3.97
N LEU A 119 -10.73 -1.89 2.96
CA LEU A 119 -9.69 -2.82 2.56
C LEU A 119 -8.62 -2.98 3.64
N LEU A 120 -8.13 -1.88 4.22
CA LEU A 120 -7.22 -1.92 5.37
C LEU A 120 -7.81 -2.71 6.54
N VAL A 121 -9.06 -2.44 6.93
CA VAL A 121 -9.71 -3.19 8.02
C VAL A 121 -9.81 -4.69 7.71
N ARG A 122 -10.14 -5.07 6.46
CA ARG A 122 -10.20 -6.48 6.07
C ARG A 122 -8.82 -7.13 6.09
N MET A 123 -7.80 -6.47 5.55
CA MET A 123 -6.40 -6.92 5.56
C MET A 123 -5.89 -7.12 6.99
N LEU A 124 -6.04 -6.13 7.87
CA LEU A 124 -5.51 -6.21 9.23
C LEU A 124 -6.18 -7.33 10.04
N ARG A 125 -7.48 -7.57 9.85
CA ARG A 125 -8.18 -8.71 10.46
C ARG A 125 -7.64 -10.05 9.98
N ASP A 126 -7.32 -10.12 8.70
CA ASP A 126 -6.78 -11.30 8.05
C ASP A 126 -5.38 -11.64 8.58
N LEU A 127 -4.48 -10.66 8.55
CA LEU A 127 -3.10 -10.78 9.06
C LEU A 127 -3.07 -11.15 10.54
N ARG A 128 -3.90 -10.49 11.36
CA ARG A 128 -4.04 -10.83 12.77
C ARG A 128 -4.55 -12.26 12.99
N GLY A 129 -5.50 -12.72 12.16
CA GLY A 129 -6.00 -14.09 12.21
C GLY A 129 -4.93 -15.14 11.89
N ARG A 130 -3.88 -14.76 11.15
CA ARG A 130 -2.72 -15.59 10.83
C ARG A 130 -1.58 -15.48 11.86
N GLY A 131 -1.72 -14.63 12.89
CA GLY A 131 -0.70 -14.44 13.91
C GLY A 131 0.38 -13.40 13.57
N VAL A 132 0.26 -12.67 12.45
CA VAL A 132 1.18 -11.58 12.09
C VAL A 132 1.13 -10.50 13.16
N ARG A 133 2.30 -10.08 13.66
CA ARG A 133 2.42 -9.14 14.79
C ARG A 133 2.71 -7.71 14.35
N ARG A 134 3.29 -7.51 13.17
CA ARG A 134 3.67 -6.20 12.67
C ARG A 134 3.35 -6.07 11.19
N VAL A 135 2.97 -4.88 10.76
CA VAL A 135 2.82 -4.56 9.34
C VAL A 135 3.63 -3.32 9.04
N GLU A 136 4.48 -3.40 8.03
CA GLU A 136 5.24 -2.27 7.51
C GLU A 136 4.65 -1.80 6.18
N ALA A 137 4.90 -0.56 5.82
CA ALA A 137 4.50 0.00 4.53
C ALA A 137 5.52 1.05 4.10
N ILE A 138 6.01 0.91 2.88
CA ILE A 138 6.70 2.01 2.20
C ILE A 138 5.62 2.81 1.47
N ALA A 139 5.29 3.98 2.00
CA ALA A 139 4.24 4.82 1.46
C ALA A 139 4.81 5.99 0.65
N SER A 140 4.06 6.43 -0.37
CA SER A 140 4.44 7.58 -1.19
C SER A 140 3.78 8.86 -0.67
N ASP A 141 4.58 9.91 -0.50
CA ASP A 141 4.09 11.24 -0.14
C ASP A 141 3.38 11.93 -1.33
N GLY A 142 3.65 11.48 -2.55
CA GLY A 142 3.12 12.03 -3.80
C GLY A 142 2.05 11.17 -4.48
N ALA A 143 1.41 10.24 -3.77
CA ALA A 143 0.33 9.38 -4.26
C ALA A 143 0.65 8.60 -5.56
N ARG A 144 1.76 7.84 -5.54
CA ARG A 144 2.09 6.87 -6.60
C ARG A 144 1.05 5.74 -6.66
N ARG A 145 0.72 5.26 -7.87
CA ARG A 145 -0.26 4.19 -8.11
C ARG A 145 0.13 2.85 -7.47
N ASN A 146 1.44 2.58 -7.36
CA ASN A 146 1.95 1.31 -6.85
C ASN A 146 2.23 1.33 -5.35
N HIS A 147 1.89 2.43 -4.65
CA HIS A 147 2.14 2.62 -3.22
C HIS A 147 0.85 2.97 -2.49
N ALA A 148 0.81 2.69 -1.20
CA ALA A 148 -0.13 3.40 -0.33
C ALA A 148 0.25 4.88 -0.24
N ALA A 149 -0.74 5.77 -0.16
CA ALA A 149 -0.47 7.18 0.12
C ALA A 149 -0.14 7.39 1.61
N THR A 150 0.98 8.08 1.91
CA THR A 150 1.45 8.33 3.28
C THR A 150 0.35 8.92 4.16
N GLY A 151 -0.35 9.96 3.66
CA GLY A 151 -1.43 10.60 4.40
C GLY A 151 -2.60 9.68 4.73
N THR A 152 -2.87 8.66 3.92
CA THR A 152 -3.94 7.68 4.19
C THR A 152 -3.56 6.75 5.33
N LEU A 153 -2.31 6.28 5.37
CA LEU A 153 -1.83 5.41 6.44
C LEU A 153 -1.69 6.16 7.77
N LEU A 154 -1.18 7.40 7.76
CA LEU A 154 -1.13 8.24 8.96
C LEU A 154 -2.52 8.46 9.57
N ARG A 155 -3.54 8.76 8.74
CA ARG A 155 -4.94 8.88 9.21
C ARG A 155 -5.51 7.57 9.74
N ALA A 156 -5.01 6.44 9.26
CA ALA A 156 -5.37 5.11 9.73
C ALA A 156 -4.61 4.71 11.02
N GLY A 157 -3.73 5.57 11.55
CA GLY A 157 -3.02 5.35 12.81
C GLY A 157 -1.67 4.64 12.67
N TRP A 158 -1.12 4.56 11.46
CA TRP A 158 0.22 4.03 11.24
C TRP A 158 1.27 4.99 11.77
N ARG A 159 2.34 4.47 12.38
CA ARG A 159 3.43 5.24 12.94
C ARG A 159 4.51 5.44 11.88
N PRO A 160 4.91 6.69 11.55
CA PRO A 160 6.07 6.90 10.70
C PRO A 160 7.34 6.50 11.45
N VAL A 161 8.22 5.77 10.76
CA VAL A 161 9.50 5.29 11.27
C VAL A 161 10.64 6.12 10.69
N ASP A 162 10.65 6.26 9.36
CA ASP A 162 11.68 6.97 8.62
C ASP A 162 11.10 7.62 7.34
N ARG A 163 11.81 8.58 6.77
CA ARG A 163 11.42 9.29 5.55
C ARG A 163 12.65 9.61 4.70
N ALA A 164 12.63 9.17 3.45
CA ALA A 164 13.77 9.30 2.55
C ALA A 164 13.38 9.73 1.13
N LEU A 165 14.35 10.28 0.41
CA LEU A 165 14.22 10.64 -0.99
C LEU A 165 14.66 9.46 -1.87
N PHE A 166 13.83 9.04 -2.81
CA PHE A 166 14.13 7.98 -3.78
C PHE A 166 13.55 8.36 -5.15
N CYS A 167 14.35 8.27 -6.21
CA CYS A 167 13.99 8.75 -7.57
C CYS A 167 13.35 10.15 -7.56
N GLY A 168 13.92 11.10 -6.81
CA GLY A 168 13.44 12.49 -6.72
C GLY A 168 12.10 12.70 -6.00
N ARG A 169 11.60 11.70 -5.24
CA ARG A 169 10.35 11.78 -4.48
C ARG A 169 10.52 11.30 -3.05
N PHE A 170 9.71 11.84 -2.15
CA PHE A 170 9.69 11.40 -0.77
C PHE A 170 8.82 10.15 -0.59
N TYR A 171 9.38 9.18 0.11
CA TYR A 171 8.68 8.02 0.63
C TYR A 171 8.84 8.02 2.15
N THR A 172 7.86 7.44 2.83
CA THR A 172 7.85 7.30 4.28
C THR A 172 7.71 5.82 4.60
N LEU A 173 8.61 5.26 5.41
CA LEU A 173 8.43 3.96 6.02
C LEU A 173 7.48 4.12 7.22
N LEU A 174 6.38 3.38 7.21
CA LEU A 174 5.42 3.33 8.31
C LEU A 174 5.29 1.93 8.87
N GLU A 175 4.96 1.86 10.15
CA GLU A 175 4.76 0.61 10.88
C GLU A 175 3.41 0.63 11.62
N LEU A 176 2.79 -0.53 11.75
CA LEU A 176 1.64 -0.80 12.58
C LEU A 176 1.87 -2.08 13.39
N ASP A 177 1.81 -1.98 14.72
CA ASP A 177 1.87 -3.12 15.63
C ASP A 177 0.47 -3.74 15.82
N LEU A 178 0.38 -5.05 15.63
CA LEU A 178 -0.81 -5.88 15.84
C LEU A 178 -0.77 -6.64 17.18
N ALA A 179 0.42 -6.88 17.76
CA ALA A 179 0.63 -7.59 19.02
C ALA A 179 0.20 -6.77 20.25
N GLY A 180 0.34 -5.44 20.20
CA GLY A 180 -0.15 -4.52 21.23
C GLY A 180 -1.67 -4.44 21.37
N THR A 181 -2.44 -5.17 20.54
CA THR A 181 -3.92 -5.17 20.59
C THR A 181 -4.44 -6.29 21.50
N VAL A 182 -3.92 -6.38 22.72
CA VAL A 182 -4.56 -7.18 23.79
C VAL A 182 -5.80 -6.41 24.25
N GLU A 183 -6.91 -7.14 24.35
CA GLU A 183 -8.27 -6.65 24.56
C GLU A 183 -8.74 -5.64 23.53
N THR A 184 -9.37 -6.14 22.46
CA THR A 184 -10.80 -5.81 22.30
C THR A 184 -11.54 -6.53 21.18
N GLY A 185 -12.63 -7.19 21.58
CA GLY A 185 -13.84 -7.27 20.78
C GLY A 185 -14.55 -5.91 20.59
N GLU A 186 -14.16 -4.87 21.35
CA GLU A 186 -14.75 -3.50 21.32
C GLU A 186 -13.96 -2.41 20.55
N ARG A 187 -12.62 -2.28 20.60
CA ARG A 187 -11.80 -1.33 19.81
C ARG A 187 -11.61 -1.70 18.35
N ALA A 188 -11.98 -2.88 17.87
CA ALA A 188 -12.24 -3.00 16.44
C ALA A 188 -13.37 -2.04 16.00
N ARG A 189 -14.29 -1.66 16.90
CA ARG A 189 -15.31 -0.62 16.68
C ARG A 189 -14.75 0.78 17.00
N THR A 190 -13.88 0.94 18.01
CA THR A 190 -13.26 2.24 18.35
C THR A 190 -12.20 2.71 17.35
N PHE A 191 -11.37 1.81 16.80
CA PHE A 191 -10.47 2.10 15.67
C PHE A 191 -11.25 2.45 14.40
N ILE A 192 -12.42 1.83 14.17
CA ILE A 192 -13.31 2.18 13.07
C ILE A 192 -14.05 3.51 13.34
N GLY A 193 -14.25 3.90 14.61
CA GLY A 193 -14.88 5.16 15.04
C GLY A 193 -13.95 6.38 15.10
N GLN A 194 -12.66 6.22 15.40
CA GLN A 194 -11.70 7.33 15.52
C GLN A 194 -11.09 7.82 14.20
N VAL A 195 -11.29 7.11 13.08
CA VAL A 195 -10.93 7.65 11.74
C VAL A 195 -11.73 8.92 11.38
N GLY A 196 -12.70 9.34 12.21
CA GLY A 196 -13.43 10.60 12.07
C GLY A 196 -12.95 11.76 12.95
N GLN A 197 -12.03 11.56 13.90
CA GLN A 197 -11.61 12.61 14.85
C GLN A 197 -10.17 12.38 15.31
N VAL A 198 -9.20 12.80 14.51
CA VAL A 198 -7.88 13.17 15.04
C VAL A 198 -7.67 14.64 14.69
N ARG A 199 -7.86 15.51 15.70
CA ARG A 199 -7.33 16.86 15.66
C ARG A 199 -5.80 16.73 15.64
N LEU A 200 -5.20 17.22 14.57
CA LEU A 200 -3.76 17.40 14.46
C LEU A 200 -3.27 18.19 15.69
N PRO A 201 -2.16 17.79 16.34
CA PRO A 201 -1.47 18.72 17.23
C PRO A 201 -1.05 19.92 16.37
N GLN A 202 -1.45 21.12 16.80
CA GLN A 202 -1.00 22.33 16.13
C GLN A 202 0.52 22.40 16.27
N LEU A 203 1.22 22.13 15.17
CA LEU A 203 2.65 22.36 15.08
C LEU A 203 2.83 23.86 15.31
N GLY A 204 3.41 24.20 16.46
CA GLY A 204 3.61 25.58 16.89
C GLY A 204 4.24 26.40 15.77
N ARG A 205 3.58 27.52 15.46
CA ARG A 205 4.07 28.57 14.58
C ARG A 205 5.47 28.98 15.04
N ARG A 206 6.50 28.48 14.38
CA ARG A 206 7.87 28.95 14.59
C ARG A 206 8.03 30.22 13.75
N GLU A 207 8.21 31.33 14.45
CA GLU A 207 8.44 32.65 13.87
C GLU A 207 9.64 32.62 12.91
N ALA A 208 9.49 33.28 11.78
CA ALA A 208 10.52 33.38 10.75
C ALA A 208 11.66 34.29 11.25
N PRO A 209 12.93 33.87 11.13
CA PRO A 209 14.04 34.81 11.07
C PRO A 209 14.13 35.34 9.64
N GLY A 210 13.94 36.64 9.49
CA GLY A 210 14.07 37.34 8.22
C GLY A 210 15.47 37.28 7.64
N ALA A 211 15.50 37.33 6.30
CA ALA A 211 16.53 37.86 5.42
C ALA A 211 17.99 37.38 5.63
N LEU A 212 18.51 36.61 4.68
CA LEU A 212 19.68 37.05 3.90
C LEU A 212 19.86 36.27 2.58
N ALA A 213 20.05 37.05 1.51
CA ALA A 213 20.86 36.77 0.31
C ALA A 213 20.45 35.65 -0.65
N ALA A 214 19.85 36.09 -1.76
CA ALA A 214 19.87 35.39 -3.05
C ALA A 214 21.31 35.11 -3.50
N ARG A 215 21.58 33.87 -3.91
CA ARG A 215 22.68 33.52 -4.83
C ARG A 215 22.18 32.52 -5.88
N THR A 216 21.98 33.08 -7.06
CA THR A 216 22.17 32.54 -8.42
C THR A 216 21.93 31.05 -8.70
N LEU A 217 20.89 30.81 -9.51
CA LEU A 217 20.43 29.55 -10.11
C LEU A 217 21.38 28.92 -11.16
N ASP A 218 22.54 29.53 -11.45
CA ASP A 218 23.42 29.08 -12.54
C ASP A 218 24.44 28.01 -12.15
N GLU A 219 24.74 27.79 -10.85
CA GLU A 219 25.75 26.80 -10.45
C GLU A 219 25.19 25.36 -10.33
N VAL A 220 23.88 25.17 -10.22
CA VAL A 220 23.28 23.82 -10.12
C VAL A 220 23.15 23.15 -11.49
N ARG A 221 23.19 23.92 -12.59
CA ARG A 221 22.96 23.41 -13.95
C ARG A 221 24.18 22.70 -14.57
N LEU A 222 25.38 22.86 -14.02
CA LEU A 222 26.61 22.28 -14.58
C LEU A 222 27.06 20.95 -13.95
N ALA A 223 26.30 20.39 -12.99
CA ALA A 223 26.60 19.08 -12.41
C ALA A 223 25.81 17.92 -13.04
N PHE A 224 25.03 18.16 -14.10
CA PHE A 224 24.08 17.20 -14.67
C PHE A 224 24.52 16.48 -15.96
N GLU A 225 25.75 16.68 -16.45
CA GLU A 225 26.17 16.15 -17.77
C GLU A 225 27.25 15.06 -17.78
N GLU A 226 27.77 14.59 -16.64
CA GLU A 226 28.65 13.42 -16.65
C GLU A 226 28.28 12.42 -15.55
N SER A 227 27.42 11.47 -15.91
CA SER A 227 27.52 10.06 -15.54
C SER A 227 26.29 9.31 -16.06
N SER A 228 26.43 8.70 -17.23
CA SER A 228 25.54 7.62 -17.67
C SER A 228 25.99 6.32 -17.00
N PRO A 229 25.08 5.61 -16.33
CA PRO A 229 25.12 4.15 -16.42
C PRO A 229 23.73 3.57 -16.73
N GLY A 230 23.78 2.35 -17.27
CA GLY A 230 22.67 1.65 -17.91
C GLY A 230 21.33 1.68 -17.19
N GLU A 231 20.31 1.96 -17.98
CA GLU A 231 18.90 1.95 -17.62
C GLU A 231 18.48 0.61 -17.00
N ARG A 232 18.45 0.60 -15.67
CA ARG A 232 17.27 0.15 -14.95
C ARG A 232 16.72 1.38 -14.23
N GLY A 233 16.11 2.24 -15.03
CA GLY A 233 15.48 3.47 -14.56
C GLY A 233 14.14 3.15 -13.88
N CYS A 234 13.81 3.94 -12.87
CA CYS A 234 12.53 3.94 -12.17
C CYS A 234 11.32 3.66 -13.10
#